data_AF-A0A832S2G3-F1
#
_entry.id   AF-A0A832S2G3-F1
#
_cell.length_a   1.000
_cell.length_b   1.000
_cell.length_c   1.000
_cell.angle_alpha   90.00
_cell.angle_beta   90.00
_cell.angle_gamma   90.00
#
_symmetry.space_group_name_H-M   'P 1'
#
loop_
_entity.id
_entity.type
_entity.pdbx_description
1 polymer ?
#
loop_
_entity_poly.entity_id
_entity_poly.type
_entity_poly.pdbx_seq_one_letter_code
_entity_poly.pdbx_strand_id
1 'polypeptide(L)'
;MITDPNLALFHVINDMAGKNSFLDSMMVFAAENIIYIFAAFLACIWLAKSEYRQEALFAGYASLLGLGINFIITLFYFHPRPFMVPIGTLLITHAAESSFPSDHAT
;
A
#
# COMPACT_ATOMS: atom_id res chain seq x y z
N MET A 1 -29.20 11.18 3.16
CA MET A 1 -28.11 10.73 2.25
C MET A 1 -27.36 9.65 2.99
N ILE A 2 -27.27 8.43 2.44
CA ILE A 2 -26.37 7.42 3.00
C ILE A 2 -24.96 7.90 2.67
N THR A 3 -24.22 8.38 3.66
CA THR A 3 -22.79 8.63 3.54
C THR A 3 -22.10 7.29 3.28
N ASP A 4 -21.45 7.15 2.13
CA ASP A 4 -20.56 6.02 1.87
C ASP A 4 -19.48 6.00 2.96
N PRO A 5 -19.43 4.96 3.82
CA PRO A 5 -18.46 4.89 4.91
C PRO A 5 -17.01 4.92 4.41
N ASN A 6 -16.74 4.36 3.23
CA ASN A 6 -15.42 4.36 2.63
C ASN A 6 -14.97 5.79 2.29
N LEU A 7 -15.84 6.55 1.62
CA LEU A 7 -15.56 7.93 1.26
C LEU A 7 -15.46 8.84 2.49
N ALA A 8 -16.32 8.62 3.51
CA ALA A 8 -16.28 9.36 4.75
C ALA A 8 -14.93 9.16 5.47
N LEU A 9 -14.46 7.90 5.58
CA LEU A 9 -13.17 7.59 6.18
C LEU A 9 -12.01 8.15 5.34
N PHE A 10 -12.11 8.05 4.01
CA PHE A 10 -11.11 8.62 3.11
C PHE A 10 -10.93 10.13 3.34
N HIS A 11 -12.00 10.91 3.43
CA HIS A 11 -11.89 12.35 3.68
C HIS A 11 -11.32 12.69 5.05
N VAL A 12 -11.67 11.95 6.10
CA VAL A 12 -11.08 12.14 7.44
C VAL A 12 -9.56 12.07 7.41
N ILE A 13 -9.00 11.22 6.54
CA ILE A 13 -7.55 11.04 6.40
C ILE A 13 -6.98 12.01 5.36
N ASN A 14 -7.52 12.01 4.15
CA ASN A 14 -6.97 12.71 3.00
C ASN A 14 -7.11 14.22 3.10
N ASP A 15 -8.08 14.74 3.85
CA ASP A 15 -8.19 16.19 4.09
C ASP A 15 -6.97 16.75 4.84
N MET A 16 -6.10 15.92 5.44
CA MET A 16 -4.83 16.36 6.02
C MET A 16 -3.70 16.54 5.00
N ALA A 17 -3.84 15.97 3.79
CA ALA A 17 -2.81 16.00 2.76
C ALA A 17 -2.54 17.44 2.29
N GLY A 18 -1.26 17.79 2.15
CA GLY A 18 -0.82 19.12 1.70
C GLY A 18 -0.91 20.21 2.77
N LYS A 19 -1.37 19.90 3.99
CA LYS A 19 -1.48 20.86 5.10
C LYS A 19 -0.24 20.90 5.99
N ASN A 20 0.54 19.81 6.04
CA ASN A 20 1.73 19.72 6.89
C ASN A 20 2.84 18.98 6.15
N SER A 21 3.87 19.72 5.75
CA SER A 21 4.99 19.19 4.96
C SER A 21 5.77 18.08 5.66
N PHE A 22 5.84 18.08 7.00
CA PHE A 22 6.49 17.00 7.74
C PHE A 22 5.67 15.71 7.67
N LEU A 23 4.36 15.79 7.91
CA LEU A 23 3.47 14.62 7.80
C LEU A 23 3.41 14.11 6.36
N ASP A 24 3.30 15.00 5.38
CA ASP A 24 3.30 14.63 3.96
C ASP A 24 4.59 13.91 3.60
N SER A 25 5.75 14.44 4.01
CA SER A 25 7.06 13.81 3.76
C SER A 25 7.19 12.43 4.42
N MET A 26 6.64 12.25 5.62
CA MET A 26 6.58 10.94 6.27
C MET A 26 5.70 9.94 5.50
N MET A 27 4.55 10.39 5.00
CA MET A 27 3.64 9.53 4.22
C MET A 27 4.24 9.16 2.86
N VAL A 28 4.91 10.10 2.18
CA VAL A 28 5.66 9.83 0.95
C VAL A 28 6.80 8.85 1.22
N PHE A 29 7.59 9.07 2.26
CA PHE A 29 8.65 8.15 2.64
C PHE A 29 8.10 6.75 2.92
N ALA A 30 6.99 6.65 3.64
CA ALA A 30 6.33 5.39 3.93
C ALA A 30 5.90 4.65 2.65
N ALA A 31 5.27 5.38 1.73
CA ALA A 31 4.80 4.82 0.46
C ALA A 31 5.95 4.31 -0.42
N GLU A 32 7.06 5.05 -0.51
CA GLU A 32 8.15 4.69 -1.42
C GLU A 32 9.18 3.74 -0.79
N ASN A 33 9.41 3.78 0.53
CA ASN A 33 10.60 3.15 1.14
C ASN A 33 10.30 1.94 2.03
N ILE A 34 9.12 1.86 2.67
CA ILE A 34 8.84 0.77 3.64
C ILE A 34 8.90 -0.59 2.98
N ILE A 35 8.46 -0.72 1.72
CA ILE A 35 8.50 -2.00 1.00
C ILE A 35 9.94 -2.52 0.82
N TYR A 36 10.88 -1.62 0.52
CA TYR A 36 12.30 -1.97 0.40
C TYR A 36 12.92 -2.30 1.76
N ILE A 37 12.53 -1.57 2.81
CA ILE A 37 12.96 -1.85 4.19
C ILE A 37 12.46 -3.23 4.63
N PHE A 38 11.21 -3.56 4.34
CA PHE A 38 10.64 -4.87 4.65
C PHE A 38 11.35 -6.00 3.91
N ALA A 39 11.59 -5.84 2.60
CA ALA A 39 12.34 -6.81 1.82
C ALA A 39 13.78 -6.99 2.34
N ALA A 40 14.47 -5.90 2.66
CA ALA A 40 15.81 -5.93 3.25
C ALA A 40 15.80 -6.62 4.62
N PHE A 41 14.79 -6.37 5.45
CA PHE A 41 14.64 -7.00 6.75
C PHE A 41 14.50 -8.53 6.63
N LEU A 42 13.64 -9.02 5.73
CA LEU A 42 13.52 -10.46 5.45
C LEU A 42 14.84 -11.06 4.94
N ALA A 43 15.53 -10.36 4.03
CA ALA A 43 16.83 -10.78 3.53
C ALA A 43 17.90 -10.84 4.64
N CYS A 44 17.93 -9.86 5.54
CA CYS A 44 18.83 -9.84 6.69
C CYS A 44 18.59 -11.02 7.62
N ILE A 45 17.34 -11.35 7.95
CA ILE A 45 17.00 -12.53 8.77
C ILE A 45 17.51 -13.81 8.11
N TRP A 46 17.27 -13.94 6.80
CA TRP A 46 17.68 -15.11 6.03
C TRP A 46 19.20 -15.27 5.96
N LEU A 47 19.92 -14.18 5.67
CA LEU A 47 21.39 -14.18 5.53
C LEU A 47 22.11 -14.33 6.86
N ALA A 48 21.57 -13.77 7.94
CA ALA A 48 22.09 -13.92 9.29
C ALA A 48 21.98 -15.35 9.83
N LYS A 49 21.29 -16.26 9.11
CA LYS A 49 20.97 -17.62 9.55
C LYS A 49 20.28 -17.60 10.92
N SER A 50 19.39 -16.63 11.13
CA SER A 50 18.57 -16.52 12.32
C SER A 50 17.74 -17.80 12.54
N GLU A 51 17.31 -18.04 13.76
CA GLU A 51 16.32 -19.09 14.05
C GLU A 51 15.00 -18.85 13.28
N TYR A 52 14.67 -17.59 13.00
CA TYR A 52 13.46 -17.16 12.26
C TYR A 52 13.57 -17.26 10.73
N ARG A 53 14.53 -18.05 10.24
CA ARG A 53 14.85 -18.10 8.81
C ARG A 53 13.71 -18.71 7.98
N GLN A 54 12.98 -19.69 8.53
CA GLN A 54 11.85 -20.29 7.82
C GLN A 54 10.66 -19.33 7.74
N GLU A 55 10.42 -18.58 8.80
CA GLU A 55 9.39 -17.56 8.93
C GLU A 55 9.63 -16.43 7.94
N ALA A 56 10.88 -16.02 7.73
CA ALA A 56 11.22 -15.03 6.71
C ALA A 56 10.87 -15.50 5.29
N LEU A 57 11.07 -16.79 4.98
CA LEU A 57 10.62 -17.34 3.69
C LEU A 57 9.10 -17.43 3.61
N PHE A 58 8.44 -17.91 4.66
CA PHE A 58 6.98 -18.02 4.65
C PHE A 58 6.33 -16.65 4.52
N ALA A 59 6.86 -15.61 5.14
CA ALA A 59 6.44 -14.23 4.93
C ALA A 59 6.59 -13.83 3.46
N GLY A 60 7.76 -14.08 2.86
CA GLY A 60 7.99 -13.80 1.43
C GLY A 60 7.04 -14.57 0.51
N TYR A 61 6.82 -15.86 0.75
CA TYR A 61 5.89 -16.68 -0.03
C TYR A 61 4.44 -16.23 0.15
N ALA A 62 4.04 -15.85 1.37
CA ALA A 62 2.72 -15.32 1.65
C ALA A 62 2.48 -13.99 0.91
N SER A 63 3.46 -13.07 0.91
CA SER A 63 3.37 -11.82 0.15
C SER A 63 3.27 -12.07 -1.35
N LEU A 64 4.06 -12.99 -1.91
CA LEU A 64 3.98 -13.35 -3.33
C LEU A 64 2.61 -13.96 -3.70
N LEU A 65 2.10 -14.85 -2.84
CA LEU A 65 0.78 -15.45 -3.04
C LEU A 65 -0.34 -14.40 -2.92
N GLY A 66 -0.26 -13.51 -1.94
CA GLY A 66 -1.17 -12.38 -1.77
C GLY A 66 -1.19 -11.49 -2.99
N LEU A 67 -0.02 -11.07 -3.49
CA LEU A 67 0.09 -10.25 -4.71
C LEU A 67 -0.45 -10.98 -5.94
N GLY A 68 -0.24 -12.31 -6.04
CA GLY A 68 -0.84 -13.12 -7.09
C GLY A 68 -2.38 -13.12 -7.05
N ILE A 69 -2.97 -13.24 -5.87
CA ILE A 69 -4.43 -13.14 -5.68
C ILE A 69 -4.92 -11.72 -5.99
N ASN A 70 -4.23 -10.69 -5.50
CA ASN A 70 -4.55 -9.29 -5.80
C ASN A 70 -4.57 -9.07 -7.32
N PHE A 71 -3.52 -9.47 -8.03
CA PHE A 71 -3.46 -9.38 -9.50
C PHE A 71 -4.64 -10.09 -10.16
N ILE A 72 -5.00 -11.29 -9.72
CA ILE A 72 -6.18 -12.00 -10.26
C ILE A 72 -7.45 -11.18 -10.04
N ILE A 73 -7.64 -10.58 -8.86
CA ILE A 73 -8.82 -9.74 -8.59
C ILE A 73 -8.85 -8.52 -9.51
N THR A 74 -7.73 -7.84 -9.73
CA THR A 74 -7.69 -6.64 -10.57
C THR A 74 -8.01 -6.92 -12.04
N LEU A 75 -7.80 -8.16 -12.53
CA LEU A 75 -8.22 -8.58 -13.87
C LEU A 75 -9.75 -8.56 -14.05
N PHE A 76 -10.51 -8.79 -12.97
CA PHE A 76 -11.97 -8.89 -13.03
C PHE A 76 -12.70 -7.71 -12.37
N TYR A 77 -12.02 -6.96 -11.50
CA TYR A 77 -12.60 -5.86 -10.75
C TYR A 77 -11.68 -4.64 -10.78
N PHE A 78 -11.97 -3.72 -11.70
CA PHE A 78 -11.34 -2.42 -11.73
C PHE A 78 -12.05 -1.46 -10.76
N HIS A 79 -11.34 -0.98 -9.75
CA HIS A 79 -11.84 0.03 -8.83
C HIS A 79 -11.02 1.33 -8.98
N PRO A 80 -11.60 2.45 -9.42
CA PRO A 80 -10.83 3.68 -9.69
C PRO A 80 -10.17 4.23 -8.42
N ARG A 81 -8.92 4.69 -8.54
CA ARG A 81 -8.23 5.37 -7.44
C ARG A 81 -8.85 6.73 -7.15
N PRO A 82 -8.74 7.27 -5.90
CA PRO A 82 -9.33 8.55 -5.54
C PRO A 82 -8.92 9.73 -6.45
N PHE A 83 -7.68 9.74 -6.94
CA PHE A 83 -7.21 10.79 -7.85
C PHE A 83 -7.79 10.67 -9.28
N MET A 84 -8.28 9.49 -9.67
CA MET A 84 -8.91 9.27 -10.97
C MET A 84 -10.33 9.84 -11.01
N VAL A 85 -10.98 9.91 -9.85
CA VAL A 85 -12.34 10.43 -9.67
C VAL A 85 -12.31 11.67 -8.77
N PRO A 86 -11.61 12.74 -9.19
CA PRO A 86 -10.98 13.79 -8.36
C PRO A 86 -11.67 14.13 -7.02
N ILE A 87 -11.59 13.23 -6.05
CA ILE A 87 -12.27 13.31 -4.75
C ILE A 87 -11.30 13.61 -3.61
N GLY A 88 -10.00 13.79 -3.89
CA GLY A 88 -8.99 14.05 -2.87
C GLY A 88 -7.70 14.64 -3.42
N THR A 89 -6.78 14.93 -2.51
CA THR A 89 -5.45 15.47 -2.80
C THR A 89 -4.43 14.34 -2.94
N LEU A 90 -3.73 14.32 -4.08
CA LEU A 90 -2.67 13.37 -4.37
C LEU A 90 -1.31 13.94 -3.93
N LEU A 91 -0.59 13.24 -3.05
CA LEU A 91 0.73 13.66 -2.57
C LEU A 91 1.87 13.29 -3.53
N ILE A 92 1.77 12.14 -4.19
CA ILE A 92 2.77 11.62 -5.13
C ILE A 92 2.11 11.09 -6.40
N THR A 93 2.74 11.35 -7.54
CA THR A 93 2.23 10.88 -8.83
C THR A 93 2.25 9.36 -8.87
N HIS A 94 1.13 8.75 -9.26
CA HIS A 94 0.98 7.30 -9.34
C HIS A 94 0.29 6.90 -10.66
N ALA A 95 0.54 5.67 -11.11
CA ALA A 95 -0.09 5.14 -12.32
C ALA A 95 -1.62 4.95 -12.13
N ALA A 96 -2.38 5.15 -13.20
CA ALA A 96 -3.83 4.98 -13.21
C ALA A 96 -4.24 3.51 -13.28
N GLU A 97 -4.03 2.79 -12.18
CA GLU A 97 -4.35 1.37 -12.01
C GLU A 97 -5.41 1.16 -10.91
N SER A 98 -5.92 -0.07 -10.77
CA SER A 98 -6.94 -0.38 -9.76
C SER A 98 -6.47 -0.02 -8.35
N SER A 99 -7.38 0.49 -7.53
CA SER A 99 -7.16 0.78 -6.10
C SER A 99 -7.46 -0.40 -5.19
N PHE A 100 -8.20 -1.39 -5.70
CA PHE A 100 -8.61 -2.56 -4.93
C PHE A 100 -8.17 -3.86 -5.62
N PRO A 101 -7.57 -4.80 -4.86
CA PRO A 101 -6.94 -4.58 -3.56
C PRO A 101 -5.72 -3.64 -3.64
N SER A 102 -5.18 -3.22 -2.49
CA SER A 102 -3.98 -2.37 -2.46
C SER A 102 -2.72 -3.23 -2.45
N ASP A 103 -1.82 -2.99 -3.41
CA ASP A 103 -0.55 -3.72 -3.52
C ASP A 103 0.36 -3.51 -2.30
N HIS A 104 0.48 -2.29 -1.79
CA HIS A 104 1.34 -2.00 -0.65
C HIS A 104 0.80 -2.55 0.68
N ALA A 105 -0.51 -2.84 0.74
CA ALA A 105 -1.14 -3.45 1.91
C ALA A 105 -1.18 -4.99 1.83
N THR A 106 -0.92 -5.57 0.66
CA THR A 106 -0.96 -7.02 0.39
C THR A 106 0.39 -7.67 0.68
#